data_AF-A0A4S8KRJ0-F1
#
_entry.id   AF-A0A4S8KRJ0-F1
#
_cell.length_a   1.000
_cell.length_b   1.000
_cell.length_c   1.000
_cell.angle_alpha   90.00
_cell.angle_beta   90.00
_cell.angle_gamma   90.00
#
_symmetry.space_group_name_H-M   'P 1'
#
loop_
_entity.id
_entity.type
_entity.pdbx_description
1 polymer ?
#
loop_
_entity_poly.entity_id
_entity_poly.type
_entity_poly.pdbx_seq_one_letter_code
_entity_poly.pdbx_strand_id
1 'polypeptide(L)'
;FKIRNVTGQVGSTRAAGVLRQIDIRIHSRKIRYRLARDALLRLRGHGNWEDALRPLLDGDVRGVNERADHDPDRGEFLVEEGIVSRVRGEGKRHLSWIWYQPNISEDDPEFRDALCVEWCKSRARMLRWREEVLLLNELGRMSDYAMWKSEWWLKRFVGGDGMKGNDIEPDLIEGLNSYAWQQASFQSEAAERILDTWDKLRSPATMVLARTSNLQTITVDIDDGEEEGAERNAEEDL
;
A
#
# COMPACT_ATOMS: atom_id res chain seq x y z
N PHE A 1 4.57 2.26 5.97
CA PHE A 1 4.43 1.23 4.93
C PHE A 1 5.76 0.60 4.51
N LYS A 2 6.71 1.32 3.89
CA LYS A 2 7.92 0.68 3.34
C LYS A 2 8.95 0.20 4.38
N ILE A 3 9.05 0.89 5.51
CA ILE A 3 10.01 0.56 6.60
C ILE A 3 9.46 -0.55 7.50
N ARG A 4 8.12 -0.64 7.65
CA ARG A 4 7.44 -1.59 8.53
C ARG A 4 7.50 -3.04 8.04
N ASN A 5 7.68 -3.25 6.73
CA ASN A 5 7.65 -4.59 6.11
C ASN A 5 9.06 -5.09 5.73
N VAL A 6 10.13 -4.45 6.20
CA VAL A 6 11.50 -4.95 6.01
C VAL A 6 11.81 -5.92 7.15
N THR A 7 11.76 -7.22 6.88
CA THR A 7 12.21 -8.26 7.81
C THR A 7 13.66 -8.66 7.49
N GLY A 8 14.56 -8.57 8.48
CA GLY A 8 15.99 -8.92 8.39
C GLY A 8 16.96 -7.75 8.19
N GLN A 9 18.23 -7.91 8.64
CA GLN A 9 19.33 -6.97 8.35
C GLN A 9 19.83 -7.16 6.90
N VAL A 10 19.08 -6.68 5.93
CA VAL A 10 19.52 -6.66 4.52
C VAL A 10 20.13 -5.29 4.23
N GLY A 11 21.46 -5.23 4.07
CA GLY A 11 22.16 -4.01 3.69
C GLY A 11 21.66 -3.51 2.33
N SER A 12 20.93 -2.38 2.31
CA SER A 12 20.37 -1.76 1.11
C SER A 12 21.43 -1.05 0.25
N THR A 13 22.54 -1.73 -0.04
CA THR A 13 23.74 -1.14 -0.67
C THR A 13 23.47 -0.69 -2.11
N ARG A 14 22.68 -1.45 -2.87
CA ARG A 14 22.29 -1.10 -4.25
C ARG A 14 21.37 0.12 -4.30
N ALA A 15 20.32 0.16 -3.49
CA ALA A 15 19.42 1.32 -3.45
C ALA A 15 20.12 2.56 -2.90
N ALA A 16 20.96 2.41 -1.87
CA ALA A 16 21.80 3.50 -1.36
C ALA A 16 22.82 4.00 -2.41
N GLY A 17 23.33 3.13 -3.27
CA GLY A 17 24.17 3.53 -4.41
C GLY A 17 23.39 4.37 -5.44
N VAL A 18 22.17 3.96 -5.78
CA VAL A 18 21.29 4.71 -6.69
C VAL A 18 20.92 6.08 -6.10
N LEU A 19 20.55 6.14 -4.82
CA LEU A 19 20.24 7.39 -4.13
C LEU A 19 21.43 8.36 -4.15
N ARG A 20 22.62 7.89 -3.80
CA ARG A 20 23.85 8.70 -3.89
C ARG A 20 24.10 9.22 -5.30
N GLN A 21 23.88 8.41 -6.33
CA GLN A 21 24.05 8.85 -7.71
C GLN A 21 23.02 9.93 -8.10
N ILE A 22 21.79 9.82 -7.60
CA ILE A 22 20.75 10.84 -7.77
C ILE A 22 21.18 12.13 -7.07
N ASP A 23 21.66 12.08 -5.82
CA ASP A 23 22.11 13.25 -5.08
C ASP A 23 23.26 13.98 -5.77
N ILE A 24 24.25 13.24 -6.27
CA ILE A 24 25.36 13.80 -7.07
C ILE A 24 24.83 14.50 -8.32
N ARG A 25 23.85 13.90 -9.01
CA ARG A 25 23.22 14.50 -10.19
C ARG A 25 22.43 15.76 -9.83
N ILE A 26 21.70 15.76 -8.73
CA ILE A 26 20.98 16.93 -8.24
C ILE A 26 21.96 18.06 -7.94
N HIS A 27 23.03 17.79 -7.19
CA HIS A 27 24.02 18.78 -6.82
C HIS A 27 24.74 19.38 -8.05
N SER A 28 25.18 18.52 -8.98
CA SER A 28 25.81 19.00 -10.23
C SER A 28 24.86 19.85 -11.09
N ARG A 29 23.57 19.51 -11.15
CA ARG A 29 22.55 20.32 -11.84
C ARG A 29 22.30 21.66 -11.16
N LYS A 30 22.24 21.70 -9.82
CA LYS A 30 22.14 22.95 -9.05
C LYS A 30 23.28 23.91 -9.38
N ILE A 31 24.51 23.42 -9.33
CA ILE A 31 25.70 24.22 -9.63
C ILE A 31 25.64 24.74 -11.06
N ARG A 32 25.39 23.87 -12.04
CA ARG A 32 25.32 24.26 -13.46
C ARG A 32 24.26 25.32 -13.70
N TYR A 33 23.07 25.17 -13.10
CA TYR A 33 22.00 26.15 -13.22
C TYR A 33 22.42 27.52 -12.66
N ARG A 34 22.95 27.56 -11.43
CA ARG A 34 23.40 28.80 -10.78
C ARG A 34 24.48 29.50 -11.60
N LEU A 35 25.49 28.76 -12.04
CA LEU A 35 26.57 29.29 -12.89
C LEU A 35 26.05 29.83 -14.23
N ALA A 36 25.16 29.09 -14.90
CA ALA A 36 24.59 29.50 -16.17
C ALA A 36 23.73 30.77 -16.01
N ARG A 37 22.95 30.86 -14.93
CA ARG A 37 22.15 32.06 -14.60
C ARG A 37 23.05 33.26 -14.34
N ASP A 38 24.11 33.09 -13.55
CA ASP A 38 25.06 34.18 -13.26
C ASP A 38 25.78 34.66 -14.53
N ALA A 39 26.19 33.72 -15.40
CA ALA A 39 26.76 34.06 -16.69
C ALA A 39 25.77 34.82 -17.57
N LEU A 40 24.51 34.37 -17.63
CA LEU A 40 23.46 35.03 -18.39
C LEU A 40 23.19 36.45 -17.87
N LEU A 41 23.20 36.63 -16.56
CA LEU A 41 23.02 37.92 -15.90
C LEU A 41 24.18 38.88 -16.20
N ARG A 42 25.42 38.38 -16.24
CA ARG A 42 26.60 39.17 -16.64
C ARG A 42 26.61 39.55 -18.12
N LEU A 43 26.15 38.66 -19.00
CA LEU A 43 26.21 38.87 -20.45
C LEU A 43 25.05 39.71 -20.98
N ARG A 44 23.82 39.44 -20.49
CA ARG A 44 22.59 40.07 -20.99
C ARG A 44 22.08 41.19 -20.08
N GLY A 45 22.45 41.18 -18.80
CA GLY A 45 21.88 42.06 -17.80
C GLY A 45 20.48 41.65 -17.36
N HIS A 46 19.88 42.49 -16.52
CA HIS A 46 18.53 42.28 -15.99
C HIS A 46 17.45 42.35 -17.08
N GLY A 47 16.39 41.55 -16.96
CA GLY A 47 15.24 41.61 -17.87
C GLY A 47 14.21 40.50 -17.65
N ASN A 48 13.20 40.45 -18.53
CA ASN A 48 12.04 39.56 -18.44
C ASN A 48 12.38 38.06 -18.42
N TRP A 49 13.62 37.69 -18.76
CA TRP A 49 14.07 36.30 -18.68
C TRP A 49 14.21 35.82 -17.22
N GLU A 50 14.35 36.72 -16.25
CA GLU A 50 14.45 36.39 -14.82
C GLU A 50 13.14 35.83 -14.25
N ASP A 51 12.00 36.15 -14.85
CA ASP A 51 10.70 35.63 -14.44
C ASP A 51 10.57 34.12 -14.70
N ALA A 52 11.19 33.67 -15.80
CA ALA A 52 11.27 32.27 -16.19
C ALA A 52 12.46 31.54 -15.54
N LEU A 53 13.59 32.24 -15.35
CA LEU A 53 14.81 31.68 -14.76
C LEU A 53 15.14 32.38 -13.43
N ARG A 54 14.40 32.01 -12.39
CA ARG A 54 14.51 32.58 -11.04
C ARG A 54 15.75 32.05 -10.30
N PRO A 55 16.25 32.78 -9.28
CA PRO A 55 17.29 32.26 -8.40
C PRO A 55 16.88 30.91 -7.79
N LEU A 56 17.77 29.90 -7.90
CA LEU A 56 17.50 28.55 -7.41
C LEU A 56 18.02 28.39 -5.97
N LEU A 57 17.12 28.44 -5.00
CA LEU A 57 17.42 28.18 -3.59
C LEU A 57 17.47 26.68 -3.32
N ASP A 58 18.15 26.27 -2.25
CA ASP A 58 18.21 24.83 -1.91
C ASP A 58 16.84 24.27 -1.52
N GLY A 59 15.98 25.11 -0.93
CA GLY A 59 14.59 24.78 -0.64
C GLY A 59 13.68 24.70 -1.89
N ASP A 60 14.14 25.12 -3.07
CA ASP A 60 13.34 24.98 -4.29
C ASP A 60 13.48 23.59 -4.93
N VAL A 61 14.61 22.92 -4.70
CA VAL A 61 14.88 21.60 -5.27
C VAL A 61 14.29 20.52 -4.37
N ARG A 62 12.97 20.36 -4.50
CA ARG A 62 12.17 19.36 -3.80
C ARG A 62 11.36 18.54 -4.78
N GLY A 63 11.14 17.27 -4.48
CA GLY A 63 10.24 16.42 -5.27
C GLY A 63 8.79 16.87 -5.18
N VAL A 64 7.99 16.62 -6.22
CA VAL A 64 6.53 16.92 -6.25
C VAL A 64 5.78 16.30 -5.05
N ASN A 65 6.29 15.18 -4.53
CA ASN A 65 5.71 14.45 -3.41
C ASN A 65 6.45 14.67 -2.07
N GLU A 66 7.46 15.54 -2.04
CA GLU A 66 8.26 15.81 -0.85
C GLU A 66 7.56 16.84 0.04
N ARG A 67 7.42 16.54 1.34
CA ARG A 67 6.66 17.37 2.27
C ARG A 67 7.44 18.66 2.54
N ALA A 68 6.77 19.81 2.36
CA ALA A 68 7.35 21.10 2.70
C ALA A 68 7.32 21.30 4.22
N ASP A 69 8.36 20.85 4.91
CA ASP A 69 8.48 20.98 6.37
C ASP A 69 9.03 22.35 6.82
N HIS A 70 9.20 23.31 5.92
CA HIS A 70 9.80 24.62 6.24
C HIS A 70 8.77 25.74 6.17
N ASP A 71 8.06 25.94 7.29
CA ASP A 71 7.51 27.23 7.67
C ASP A 71 8.40 27.77 8.80
N PRO A 72 9.28 28.75 8.54
CA PRO A 72 10.23 29.25 9.56
C PRO A 72 9.55 29.97 10.74
N ASP A 73 8.27 30.31 10.65
CA ASP A 73 7.51 30.99 11.70
C ASP A 73 6.86 30.03 12.72
N ARG A 74 7.08 28.72 12.62
CA ARG A 74 6.58 27.77 13.62
C ARG A 74 7.65 26.79 14.05
N GLY A 75 8.40 27.25 15.06
CA GLY A 75 9.13 26.49 16.08
C GLY A 75 9.59 25.08 15.70
N GLU A 76 10.90 24.92 15.64
CA GLU A 76 11.58 23.65 15.84
C GLU A 76 10.92 22.88 17.00
N PHE A 77 10.21 21.80 16.68
CA PHE A 77 9.78 20.83 17.67
C PHE A 77 10.51 19.52 17.37
N LEU A 78 11.74 19.44 17.87
CA LEU A 78 12.34 18.17 18.22
C LEU A 78 11.60 17.64 19.45
N VAL A 79 10.82 16.57 19.33
CA VAL A 79 10.53 15.68 20.48
C VAL A 79 10.41 14.22 20.02
N GLU A 80 11.36 13.44 20.54
CA GLU A 80 11.40 11.97 20.78
C GLU A 80 11.34 10.95 19.64
N GLU A 81 12.26 9.99 19.72
CA GLU A 81 12.24 8.72 19.01
C GLU A 81 10.90 8.00 19.21
N GLY A 82 10.17 7.76 18.12
CA GLY A 82 9.14 6.72 18.08
C GLY A 82 7.70 7.16 17.77
N ILE A 83 7.39 8.46 17.71
CA ILE A 83 6.00 8.91 17.44
C ILE A 83 5.95 9.85 16.24
N VAL A 84 5.52 9.31 15.08
CA VAL A 84 5.27 10.13 13.88
C VAL A 84 4.02 10.98 14.11
N SER A 85 4.24 12.28 14.26
CA SER A 85 3.22 13.33 14.33
C SER A 85 2.23 13.26 13.17
N ARG A 86 0.95 13.49 13.50
CA ARG A 86 -0.24 13.52 12.63
C ARG A 86 0.04 14.13 11.26
N VAL A 87 -0.27 13.37 10.22
CA VAL A 87 -0.24 13.74 8.80
C VAL A 87 -1.02 15.05 8.59
N ARG A 88 -0.31 16.14 8.24
CA ARG A 88 -0.94 17.38 7.74
C ARG A 88 -1.65 17.05 6.42
N GLY A 89 -2.94 17.38 6.31
CA GLY A 89 -3.74 17.14 5.10
C GLY A 89 -3.15 17.80 3.84
N GLU A 90 -3.37 17.18 2.68
CA GLU A 90 -2.75 17.54 1.39
C GLU A 90 -3.09 18.96 0.90
N GLY A 91 -4.10 19.62 1.47
CA GLY A 91 -4.61 20.93 1.04
C GLY A 91 -3.71 22.14 1.31
N LYS A 92 -2.54 21.98 1.96
CA LYS A 92 -1.59 23.08 2.25
C LYS A 92 -0.19 22.84 1.64
N ARG A 93 -0.10 22.09 0.53
CA ARG A 93 1.17 21.90 -0.18
C ARG A 93 1.47 23.11 -1.05
N HIS A 94 2.61 23.76 -0.82
CA HIS A 94 3.18 24.74 -1.74
C HIS A 94 4.30 24.05 -2.53
N LEU A 95 4.08 23.86 -3.84
CA LEU A 95 5.13 23.37 -4.74
C LEU A 95 6.18 24.47 -4.93
N SER A 96 7.42 24.09 -5.24
CA SER A 96 8.44 25.07 -5.60
C SER A 96 8.21 25.62 -7.01
N TRP A 97 8.70 26.84 -7.26
CA TRP A 97 8.51 27.53 -8.54
C TRP A 97 9.04 26.74 -9.75
N ILE A 98 10.02 25.85 -9.57
CA ILE A 98 10.56 24.99 -10.63
C ILE A 98 9.53 24.01 -11.22
N TRP A 99 8.43 23.74 -10.49
CA TRP A 99 7.32 22.91 -10.95
C TRP A 99 6.20 23.72 -11.60
N TYR A 100 6.25 25.06 -11.50
CA TYR A 100 5.33 25.95 -12.20
C TYR A 100 6.02 26.46 -13.45
N GLN A 101 5.52 26.06 -14.62
CA GLN A 101 5.94 26.68 -15.86
C GLN A 101 5.07 27.93 -16.11
N PRO A 102 5.66 29.14 -16.17
CA PRO A 102 4.89 30.38 -16.25
C PRO A 102 4.15 30.58 -17.58
N ASN A 103 4.49 29.82 -18.64
CA ASN A 103 3.99 30.04 -20.01
C ASN A 103 3.40 28.78 -20.67
N ILE A 104 2.84 27.84 -19.90
CA ILE A 104 2.08 26.73 -20.52
C ILE A 104 0.73 27.29 -20.99
N SER A 105 0.49 27.25 -22.29
CA SER A 105 -0.87 27.37 -22.85
C SER A 105 -1.58 26.02 -22.74
N GLU A 106 -2.88 25.99 -22.46
CA GLU A 106 -3.68 24.75 -22.49
C GLU A 106 -3.61 24.02 -23.84
N ASP A 107 -3.28 24.75 -24.92
CA ASP A 107 -3.11 24.21 -26.27
C ASP A 107 -1.73 23.57 -26.53
N ASP A 108 -0.79 23.66 -25.58
CA ASP A 108 0.54 23.05 -25.72
C ASP A 108 0.42 21.51 -25.86
N PRO A 109 0.91 20.92 -26.96
CA PRO A 109 0.92 19.47 -27.14
C PRO A 109 1.63 18.72 -26.01
N GLU A 110 2.73 19.25 -25.45
CA GLU A 110 3.48 18.59 -24.37
C GLU A 110 2.68 18.58 -23.06
N PHE A 111 1.95 19.66 -22.77
CA PHE A 111 1.05 19.74 -21.61
C PHE A 111 -0.11 18.77 -21.73
N ARG A 112 -0.74 18.67 -22.90
CA ARG A 112 -1.82 17.71 -23.15
C ARG A 112 -1.33 16.26 -23.02
N ASP A 113 -0.13 15.95 -23.49
CA ASP A 113 0.47 14.62 -23.32
C ASP A 113 0.73 14.30 -21.84
N ALA A 114 1.31 15.25 -21.09
CA ALA A 114 1.50 15.10 -19.65
C ALA A 114 0.17 14.87 -18.89
N LEU A 115 -0.88 15.61 -19.26
CA LEU A 115 -2.23 15.44 -18.70
C LEU A 115 -2.81 14.05 -19.03
N CYS A 116 -2.66 13.58 -20.27
CA CYS A 116 -3.06 12.24 -20.68
C CYS A 116 -2.34 11.16 -19.87
N VAL A 117 -1.04 11.32 -19.63
CA VAL A 117 -0.26 10.41 -18.79
C VAL A 117 -0.80 10.38 -17.35
N GLU A 118 -1.05 11.55 -16.74
CA GLU A 118 -1.61 11.61 -15.39
C GLU A 118 -3.04 11.07 -15.31
N TRP A 119 -3.86 11.28 -16.34
CA TRP A 119 -5.17 10.66 -16.45
C TRP A 119 -5.07 9.12 -16.57
N CYS A 120 -4.15 8.61 -17.40
CA CYS A 120 -3.91 7.18 -17.52
C CYS A 120 -3.44 6.58 -16.18
N LYS A 121 -2.55 7.27 -15.45
CA LYS A 121 -2.10 6.85 -14.11
C LYS A 121 -3.25 6.84 -13.09
N SER A 122 -4.06 7.89 -13.05
CA SER A 122 -5.19 7.99 -12.12
C SER A 122 -6.26 6.94 -12.44
N ARG A 123 -6.55 6.73 -13.73
CA ARG A 123 -7.43 5.65 -14.19
C ARG A 123 -6.88 4.27 -13.86
N ALA A 124 -5.59 4.01 -14.07
CA ALA A 124 -4.96 2.74 -13.71
C ALA A 124 -4.99 2.48 -12.19
N ARG A 125 -4.85 3.53 -11.38
CA ARG A 125 -5.01 3.44 -9.91
C ARG A 125 -6.46 3.12 -9.53
N MET A 126 -7.43 3.78 -10.16
CA MET A 126 -8.86 3.51 -9.94
C MET A 126 -9.24 2.08 -10.36
N LEU A 127 -8.71 1.58 -11.48
CA LEU A 127 -8.95 0.20 -11.92
C LEU A 127 -8.36 -0.82 -10.94
N ARG A 128 -7.12 -0.62 -10.48
CA ARG A 128 -6.52 -1.48 -9.46
C ARG A 128 -7.28 -1.46 -8.15
N TRP A 129 -7.70 -0.28 -7.69
CA TRP A 129 -8.52 -0.20 -6.48
C TRP A 129 -9.87 -0.90 -6.66
N ARG A 130 -10.49 -0.79 -7.84
CA ARG A 130 -11.70 -1.56 -8.15
C ARG A 130 -11.46 -3.08 -8.09
N GLU A 131 -10.33 -3.57 -8.60
CA GLU A 131 -9.94 -4.97 -8.48
C GLU A 131 -9.78 -5.39 -7.02
N GLU A 132 -9.10 -4.58 -6.21
CA GLU A 132 -8.96 -4.81 -4.76
C GLU A 132 -10.32 -4.89 -4.06
N VAL A 133 -11.28 -4.03 -4.42
CA VAL A 133 -12.64 -4.08 -3.87
C VAL A 133 -13.42 -5.30 -4.38
N LEU A 134 -13.18 -5.75 -5.62
CA LEU A 134 -13.76 -7.01 -6.11
C LEU A 134 -13.21 -8.22 -5.36
N LEU A 135 -11.94 -8.20 -4.92
CA LEU A 135 -11.37 -9.26 -4.10
C LEU A 135 -12.09 -9.43 -2.75
N LEU A 136 -12.74 -8.39 -2.20
CA LEU A 136 -13.62 -8.54 -1.03
C LEU A 136 -14.79 -9.49 -1.29
N ASN A 137 -15.27 -9.58 -2.53
CA ASN A 137 -16.28 -10.57 -2.89
C ASN A 137 -15.68 -11.99 -2.97
N GLU A 138 -14.44 -12.12 -3.41
CA GLU A 138 -13.71 -13.40 -3.41
C GLU A 138 -13.45 -13.90 -1.97
N LEU A 139 -13.30 -13.00 -0.99
CA LEU A 139 -13.24 -13.39 0.44
C LEU A 139 -14.52 -14.09 0.90
N GLY A 140 -15.68 -13.72 0.34
CA GLY A 140 -16.93 -14.46 0.55
C GLY A 140 -16.82 -15.91 0.06
N ARG A 141 -16.22 -16.11 -1.12
CA ARG A 141 -15.97 -17.47 -1.64
C ARG A 141 -14.97 -18.26 -0.81
N MET A 142 -14.01 -17.60 -0.17
CA MET A 142 -13.07 -18.26 0.75
C MET A 142 -13.81 -18.83 1.96
N SER A 143 -14.75 -18.08 2.53
CA SER A 143 -15.63 -18.59 3.60
C SER A 143 -16.48 -19.76 3.11
N ASP A 144 -17.13 -19.62 1.94
CA ASP A 144 -17.95 -20.70 1.37
C ASP A 144 -17.13 -21.97 1.12
N TYR A 145 -15.90 -21.81 0.65
CA TYR A 145 -14.96 -22.91 0.46
C TYR A 145 -14.57 -23.58 1.78
N ALA A 146 -14.24 -22.79 2.81
CA ALA A 146 -13.88 -23.31 4.13
C ALA A 146 -15.06 -24.08 4.75
N MET A 147 -16.28 -23.54 4.65
CA MET A 147 -17.49 -24.23 5.09
C MET A 147 -17.71 -25.55 4.35
N TRP A 148 -17.62 -25.52 3.01
CA TRP A 148 -17.68 -26.74 2.20
C TRP A 148 -16.60 -27.75 2.59
N LYS A 149 -15.39 -27.28 2.91
CA LYS A 149 -14.27 -28.13 3.31
C LYS A 149 -14.51 -28.76 4.68
N SER A 150 -15.18 -28.05 5.60
CA SER A 150 -15.64 -28.59 6.88
C SER A 150 -16.62 -29.74 6.67
N GLU A 151 -17.66 -29.54 5.86
CA GLU A 151 -18.62 -30.60 5.51
C GLU A 151 -17.94 -31.79 4.81
N TRP A 152 -16.95 -31.51 3.96
CA TRP A 152 -16.17 -32.54 3.30
C TRP A 152 -15.39 -33.40 4.30
N TRP A 153 -14.84 -32.83 5.37
CA TRP A 153 -14.19 -33.60 6.44
C TRP A 153 -15.19 -34.45 7.23
N LEU A 154 -16.37 -33.93 7.54
CA LEU A 154 -17.42 -34.69 8.22
C LEU A 154 -17.87 -35.92 7.42
N LYS A 155 -17.92 -35.82 6.09
CA LYS A 155 -18.22 -36.97 5.22
C LYS A 155 -17.16 -38.07 5.26
N ARG A 156 -15.94 -37.79 5.75
CA ARG A 156 -14.85 -38.77 5.87
C ARG A 156 -14.83 -39.49 7.20
N PHE A 157 -15.84 -39.32 8.04
CA PHE A 157 -16.05 -40.20 9.17
C PHE A 157 -16.10 -41.64 8.68
N VAL A 158 -15.49 -42.55 9.46
CA VAL A 158 -15.44 -43.96 9.11
C VAL A 158 -16.86 -44.51 8.99
N GLY A 159 -17.18 -45.11 7.85
CA GLY A 159 -18.53 -45.60 7.53
C GLY A 159 -19.44 -44.56 6.88
N GLY A 160 -18.97 -43.32 6.71
CA GLY A 160 -19.64 -42.27 5.94
C GLY A 160 -19.34 -42.34 4.44
N ASP A 161 -20.00 -41.46 3.68
CA ASP A 161 -19.91 -41.41 2.21
C ASP A 161 -18.48 -41.25 1.67
N GLY A 162 -17.60 -40.59 2.43
CA GLY A 162 -16.22 -40.27 2.04
C GLY A 162 -15.16 -41.26 2.52
N MET A 163 -15.49 -42.22 3.40
CA MET A 163 -14.56 -43.23 3.91
C MET A 163 -15.26 -44.55 4.26
N LYS A 164 -14.91 -45.61 3.52
CA LYS A 164 -15.42 -46.96 3.80
C LYS A 164 -14.81 -47.49 5.10
N GLY A 165 -15.64 -48.08 5.95
CA GLY A 165 -15.24 -48.58 7.27
C GLY A 165 -14.87 -50.05 7.35
N ASN A 166 -14.64 -50.73 6.22
CA ASN A 166 -14.30 -52.15 6.24
C ASN A 166 -12.83 -52.33 6.62
N ASP A 167 -12.55 -53.30 7.49
CA ASP A 167 -11.21 -53.74 7.88
C ASP A 167 -10.35 -52.71 8.67
N ILE A 168 -10.99 -51.82 9.44
CA ILE A 168 -10.30 -50.84 10.29
C ILE A 168 -10.44 -51.24 11.77
N GLU A 169 -9.33 -51.21 12.50
CA GLU A 169 -9.29 -51.48 13.94
C GLU A 169 -10.12 -50.43 14.73
N PRO A 170 -10.90 -50.83 15.76
CA PRO A 170 -11.78 -49.93 16.49
C PRO A 170 -11.08 -48.69 17.08
N ASP A 171 -9.87 -48.84 17.61
CA ASP A 171 -9.10 -47.72 18.19
C ASP A 171 -8.66 -46.72 17.09
N LEU A 172 -8.35 -47.23 15.89
CA LEU A 172 -8.01 -46.40 14.74
C LEU A 172 -9.23 -45.65 14.19
N ILE A 173 -10.43 -46.23 14.31
CA ILE A 173 -11.69 -45.56 13.94
C ILE A 173 -11.92 -44.32 14.80
N GLU A 174 -11.73 -44.43 16.11
CA GLU A 174 -11.86 -43.31 17.05
C GLU A 174 -10.87 -42.19 16.71
N GLY A 175 -9.58 -42.54 16.49
CA GLY A 175 -8.55 -41.60 16.07
C GLY A 175 -8.89 -40.87 14.77
N LEU A 176 -9.28 -41.60 13.72
CA LEU A 176 -9.64 -41.03 12.42
C LEU A 176 -10.86 -40.10 12.51
N ASN A 177 -11.90 -40.50 13.25
CA ASN A 177 -13.09 -39.67 13.44
C ASN A 177 -12.78 -38.41 14.25
N SER A 178 -11.98 -38.53 15.31
CA SER A 178 -11.56 -37.37 16.11
C SER A 178 -10.75 -36.36 15.28
N TYR A 179 -9.84 -36.84 14.43
CA TYR A 179 -9.08 -36.00 13.52
C TYR A 179 -9.96 -35.33 12.46
N ALA A 180 -10.86 -36.09 11.83
CA ALA A 180 -11.81 -35.54 10.86
C ALA A 180 -12.71 -34.47 11.49
N TRP A 181 -13.17 -34.68 12.72
CA TRP A 181 -13.92 -33.69 13.48
C TRP A 181 -13.11 -32.43 13.78
N GLN A 182 -11.87 -32.59 14.25
CA GLN A 182 -10.98 -31.46 14.53
C GLN A 182 -10.72 -30.62 13.27
N GLN A 183 -10.45 -31.27 12.14
CA GLN A 183 -10.27 -30.59 10.86
C GLN A 183 -11.55 -29.89 10.39
N ALA A 184 -12.71 -30.49 10.61
CA ALA A 184 -13.99 -29.84 10.32
C ALA A 184 -14.19 -28.57 11.18
N SER A 185 -13.89 -28.64 12.48
CA SER A 185 -13.97 -27.49 13.40
C SER A 185 -13.06 -26.35 12.97
N PHE A 186 -11.79 -26.64 12.65
CA PHE A 186 -10.85 -25.62 12.18
C PHE A 186 -11.31 -24.92 10.91
N GLN A 187 -11.91 -25.66 9.97
CA GLN A 187 -12.42 -25.09 8.72
C GLN A 187 -13.68 -24.24 8.96
N SER A 188 -14.60 -24.67 9.84
CA SER A 188 -15.78 -23.85 10.18
C SER A 188 -15.39 -22.59 10.94
N GLU A 189 -14.47 -22.68 11.91
CA GLU A 189 -13.96 -21.53 12.66
C GLU A 189 -13.22 -20.54 11.75
N ALA A 190 -12.44 -21.03 10.78
CA ALA A 190 -11.81 -20.18 9.78
C ALA A 190 -12.85 -19.44 8.90
N ALA A 191 -13.93 -20.12 8.51
CA ALA A 191 -15.03 -19.49 7.77
C ALA A 191 -15.69 -18.38 8.59
N GLU A 192 -15.99 -18.64 9.86
CA GLU A 192 -16.58 -17.66 10.78
C GLU A 192 -15.67 -16.45 11.00
N ARG A 193 -14.37 -16.66 11.24
CA ARG A 193 -13.40 -15.56 11.39
C ARG A 193 -13.34 -14.68 10.14
N ILE A 194 -13.31 -15.29 8.95
CA ILE A 194 -13.32 -14.55 7.68
C ILE A 194 -14.63 -13.74 7.57
N LEU A 195 -15.78 -14.34 7.87
CA LEU A 195 -17.04 -13.60 7.81
C LEU A 195 -17.08 -12.45 8.81
N ASP A 196 -16.77 -12.67 10.09
CA ASP A 196 -16.85 -11.61 11.11
C ASP A 196 -15.91 -10.43 10.80
N THR A 197 -14.70 -10.72 10.31
CA THR A 197 -13.72 -9.70 9.93
C THR A 197 -14.21 -8.86 8.75
N TRP A 198 -14.78 -9.50 7.73
CA TRP A 198 -15.03 -8.86 6.43
C TRP A 198 -16.49 -8.48 6.17
N ASP A 199 -17.45 -8.94 6.98
CA ASP A 199 -18.89 -8.68 6.77
C ASP A 199 -19.22 -7.19 6.83
N LYS A 200 -18.57 -6.46 7.75
CA LYS A 200 -18.69 -5.00 7.90
C LYS A 200 -18.31 -4.24 6.62
N LEU A 201 -17.47 -4.82 5.77
CA LEU A 201 -16.96 -4.21 4.53
C LEU A 201 -17.77 -4.61 3.28
N ARG A 202 -18.63 -5.63 3.37
CA ARG A 202 -19.38 -6.16 2.22
C ARG A 202 -20.38 -5.15 1.65
N SER A 203 -21.20 -4.54 2.50
CA SER A 203 -22.16 -3.51 2.08
C SER A 203 -21.46 -2.26 1.50
N PRO A 204 -20.45 -1.68 2.16
CA PRO A 204 -19.68 -0.58 1.57
C PRO A 204 -19.00 -0.93 0.25
N ALA A 205 -18.41 -2.13 0.13
CA ALA A 205 -17.75 -2.58 -1.10
C ALA A 205 -18.73 -2.63 -2.29
N THR A 206 -19.92 -3.18 -2.08
CA THR A 206 -20.96 -3.22 -3.13
C THR A 206 -21.41 -1.82 -3.55
N MET A 207 -21.54 -0.89 -2.60
CA MET A 207 -21.82 0.52 -2.88
C MET A 207 -20.72 1.22 -3.68
N VAL A 208 -19.44 0.96 -3.35
CA VAL A 208 -18.26 1.46 -4.09
C VAL A 208 -18.27 0.94 -5.53
N LEU A 209 -18.52 -0.36 -5.72
CA LEU A 209 -18.59 -0.97 -7.06
C LEU A 209 -19.74 -0.41 -7.90
N ALA A 210 -20.87 -0.09 -7.26
CA ALA A 210 -22.02 0.57 -7.89
C ALA A 210 -21.78 2.06 -8.17
N ARG A 211 -20.64 2.63 -7.77
CA ARG A 211 -20.31 4.07 -7.89
C ARG A 211 -21.36 4.98 -7.28
N THR A 212 -21.92 4.58 -6.13
CA THR A 212 -22.86 5.44 -5.40
C THR A 212 -22.14 6.68 -4.88
N SER A 213 -22.80 7.83 -4.98
CA SER A 213 -22.28 9.13 -4.51
C SER A 213 -22.30 9.19 -2.98
N ASN A 214 -21.40 10.00 -2.38
CA ASN A 214 -21.40 10.33 -0.94
C ASN A 214 -21.24 9.14 0.02
N LEU A 215 -20.25 8.27 -0.24
CA LEU A 215 -19.89 7.21 0.69
C LEU A 215 -19.22 7.78 1.95
N GLN A 216 -19.73 7.40 3.11
CA GLN A 216 -19.08 7.72 4.38
C GLN A 216 -17.77 6.94 4.51
N THR A 217 -16.75 7.57 5.10
CA THR A 217 -15.53 6.86 5.47
C THR A 217 -15.82 5.95 6.66
N ILE A 218 -15.50 4.66 6.53
CA ILE A 218 -15.68 3.67 7.56
C ILE A 218 -14.31 3.30 8.11
N THR A 219 -14.18 3.31 9.43
CA THR A 219 -13.01 2.78 10.14
C THR A 219 -13.33 1.36 10.57
N VAL A 220 -12.57 0.40 10.05
CA VAL A 220 -12.63 -0.99 10.49
C VAL A 220 -11.30 -1.30 11.15
N ASP A 221 -11.36 -1.60 12.45
CA ASP A 221 -10.22 -2.16 13.16
C ASP A 221 -10.14 -3.63 12.75
N ILE A 222 -9.15 -3.94 11.91
CA ILE A 222 -8.78 -5.31 11.59
C ILE A 222 -7.84 -5.72 12.70
N ASP A 223 -8.34 -6.56 13.61
CA ASP A 223 -7.49 -7.21 14.60
C ASP A 223 -6.66 -8.25 13.83
N ASP A 224 -5.48 -7.84 13.39
CA ASP A 224 -4.44 -8.73 12.92
C ASP A 224 -3.96 -9.50 14.15
N GLY A 225 -4.79 -10.43 14.65
CA GLY A 225 -4.43 -11.31 15.74
C GLY A 225 -3.13 -11.99 15.33
N GLU A 226 -2.01 -11.51 15.86
CA GLU A 226 -0.77 -12.26 15.88
C GLU A 226 -1.13 -13.53 16.63
N GLU A 227 -1.44 -14.60 15.88
CA GLU A 227 -1.37 -15.96 16.40
C GLU A 227 0.09 -16.12 16.85
N GLU A 228 0.35 -15.76 18.12
CA GLU A 228 1.53 -16.20 18.85
C GLU A 228 1.69 -17.69 18.55
N GLY A 229 2.85 -18.02 17.99
CA GLY A 229 3.13 -19.25 17.28
C GLY A 229 2.37 -20.47 17.79
N ALA A 230 1.38 -20.91 17.02
CA ALA A 230 1.08 -22.31 16.92
C ALA A 230 2.27 -22.97 16.22
N GLU A 231 3.31 -23.29 17.02
CA GLU A 231 4.39 -24.17 16.64
C GLU A 231 3.75 -25.42 16.02
N ARG A 232 3.91 -25.56 14.70
CA ARG A 232 3.69 -26.81 13.99
C ARG A 232 4.81 -27.77 14.36
N ASN A 233 4.81 -28.25 15.60
CA ASN A 233 5.61 -29.40 16.04
C ASN A 233 4.73 -30.64 15.87
N ALA A 234 4.59 -31.10 14.63
CA ALA A 234 4.01 -32.40 14.33
C ALA A 234 4.60 -32.91 13.01
N GLU A 235 5.94 -32.98 12.91
CA GLU A 235 6.65 -33.77 11.90
C GLU A 235 8.14 -33.84 12.26
N GLU A 236 8.45 -34.39 13.44
CA GLU A 236 9.78 -34.95 13.76
C GLU A 236 9.65 -35.66 15.12
N ASP A 237 9.11 -36.88 15.10
CA ASP A 237 9.58 -37.95 15.98
C ASP A 237 9.07 -39.31 15.47
N LEU A 238 10.01 -40.25 15.47
CA LEU A 238 9.98 -41.63 15.00
C LEU A 238 8.95 -42.52 15.71
#